data_AF-A0A5E3WV15-F1
#
_entry.id   AF-A0A5E3WV15-F1
#
_cell.length_a   1.000
_cell.length_b   1.000
_cell.length_c   1.000
_cell.angle_alpha   90.00
_cell.angle_beta   90.00
_cell.angle_gamma   90.00
#
_symmetry.space_group_name_H-M   'P 1'
#
loop_
_entity.id
_entity.type
_entity.pdbx_description
1 polymer ?
#
loop_
_entity_poly.entity_id
_entity_poly.type
_entity_poly.pdbx_seq_one_letter_code
_entity_poly.pdbx_strand_id
1 'polypeptide(L)' 'MSPSTSVAPATLTPLKRFAKASTTTCAAQATAYGKCILATYTDVQKDICKAEFEQFGRCMRDAMKRNW' A
#
# COMPACT_ATOMS: atom_id res chain seq x y z
N MET A 1 -15.49 34.08 16.01
CA MET A 1 -15.05 34.03 14.59
C MET A 1 -14.11 32.85 14.45
N SER A 2 -14.61 31.72 13.96
CA SER A 2 -13.81 30.52 13.71
C SER A 2 -13.36 30.53 12.25
N PRO A 3 -12.07 30.35 11.93
CA PRO A 3 -11.65 30.23 10.54
C PRO A 3 -11.95 28.80 10.07
N SER A 4 -12.91 28.67 9.16
CA SER A 4 -13.09 27.46 8.35
C SER A 4 -11.97 27.41 7.31
N THR A 5 -10.94 26.61 7.57
CA THR A 5 -9.91 26.31 6.55
C THR A 5 -10.48 25.31 5.56
N SER A 6 -10.91 25.81 4.40
CA SER A 6 -11.29 24.99 3.25
C SER A 6 -10.02 24.35 2.65
N VAL A 7 -9.84 23.04 2.85
CA VAL A 7 -8.67 22.31 2.35
C VAL A 7 -8.86 22.07 0.85
N ALA A 8 -8.19 22.87 0.02
CA ALA A 8 -8.10 22.59 -1.42
C ALA A 8 -7.52 21.17 -1.63
N PRO A 9 -8.03 20.38 -2.59
CA PRO A 9 -7.54 19.03 -2.82
C PRO A 9 -6.09 19.10 -3.30
N ALA A 10 -5.15 18.86 -2.38
CA ALA A 10 -3.74 18.83 -2.70
C ALA A 10 -3.48 17.63 -3.61
N THR A 11 -3.06 17.90 -4.85
CA THR A 11 -2.59 16.88 -5.78
C THR A 11 -1.42 16.16 -5.14
N LEU A 12 -1.67 14.97 -4.59
CA LEU A 12 -0.63 14.18 -3.93
C LEU A 12 0.49 13.91 -4.93
N THR A 13 1.73 14.20 -4.53
CA THR A 13 2.91 13.80 -5.29
C THR A 13 2.93 12.28 -5.45
N PRO A 14 3.56 11.74 -6.50
CA PRO A 14 3.61 10.29 -6.73
C PRO A 14 4.06 9.49 -5.50
N LEU A 15 5.05 10.01 -4.76
CA LEU A 15 5.53 9.41 -3.51
C LEU A 15 4.45 9.42 -2.41
N LYS A 16 3.74 10.54 -2.22
CA LYS A 16 2.63 10.62 -1.26
C LYS A 16 1.46 9.70 -1.62
N ARG A 17 1.16 9.56 -2.92
CA ARG A 17 0.16 8.59 -3.40
C ARG A 17 0.58 7.16 -3.09
N PHE A 18 1.83 6.82 -3.34
CA PHE A 18 2.39 5.51 -3.04
C PHE A 18 2.30 5.20 -1.54
N ALA A 19 2.73 6.13 -0.68
CA ALA A 19 2.65 5.97 0.78
C ALA A 19 1.22 5.78 1.26
N LYS A 20 0.26 6.55 0.71
CA LYS A 20 -1.16 6.38 1.02
C LYS A 20 -1.68 5.02 0.53
N ALA A 21 -1.31 4.60 -0.67
CA ALA A 21 -1.71 3.32 -1.23
C ALA A 21 -1.19 2.14 -0.38
N SER A 22 0.07 2.17 0.03
CA SER A 22 0.70 1.09 0.79
C SER A 22 0.21 0.99 2.24
N THR A 23 -0.02 2.14 2.90
CA THR A 23 -0.34 2.17 4.34
C THR A 23 -1.83 2.27 4.64
N THR A 24 -2.65 2.71 3.68
CA THR A 24 -4.09 2.91 3.88
C THR A 24 -4.91 2.07 2.90
N THR A 25 -4.75 2.28 1.59
CA THR A 25 -5.60 1.62 0.59
C THR A 25 -5.42 0.10 0.55
N CYS A 26 -4.17 -0.36 0.60
CA CYS A 26 -3.79 -1.76 0.51
C CYS A 26 -3.28 -2.32 1.86
N ALA A 27 -3.69 -1.70 2.97
CA ALA A 27 -3.16 -1.99 4.31
C ALA A 27 -3.41 -3.44 4.75
N ALA A 28 -4.57 -4.01 4.38
CA ALA A 28 -4.90 -5.39 4.73
C ALA A 28 -3.97 -6.39 4.03
N GLN A 29 -3.73 -6.21 2.73
CA GLN A 29 -2.83 -7.05 1.94
C GLN A 29 -1.38 -6.86 2.39
N ALA A 30 -0.97 -5.62 2.69
CA ALA A 30 0.35 -5.32 3.24
C ALA A 30 0.58 -6.02 4.58
N THR A 31 -0.43 -6.03 5.46
CA THR A 31 -0.37 -6.71 6.76
C THR A 31 -0.27 -8.22 6.60
N ALA A 32 -1.06 -8.82 5.71
CA ALA A 32 -1.00 -10.25 5.43
C ALA A 32 0.39 -10.66 4.92
N TYR A 33 0.93 -9.92 3.95
CA TYR A 33 2.28 -10.13 3.43
C TYR A 33 3.34 -9.99 4.52
N GLY A 34 3.27 -8.93 5.33
CA GLY A 34 4.21 -8.72 6.44
C GLY A 34 4.18 -9.84 7.48
N LYS A 35 2.99 -10.37 7.81
CA LYS A 35 2.85 -11.51 8.72
C LYS A 35 3.51 -12.77 8.18
N CYS A 36 3.35 -13.06 6.89
CA CYS A 36 4.02 -14.19 6.26
C CYS A 36 5.54 -14.05 6.33
N ILE A 37 6.08 -12.89 5.94
CA ILE A 37 7.52 -12.63 5.99
C ILE A 37 8.07 -12.76 7.41
N LEU A 38 7.37 -12.24 8.42
CA LEU A 38 7.80 -12.37 9.82
C LEU A 38 7.80 -13.83 10.30
N ALA A 39 6.82 -14.63 9.87
CA ALA A 39 6.74 -16.04 10.22
C ALA A 39 7.85 -16.88 9.56
N THR A 40 8.35 -16.46 8.40
CA THR A 40 9.28 -17.26 7.58
C THR A 40 10.66 -16.62 7.39
N TYR A 41 10.96 -15.51 8.08
CA TYR A 41 12.17 -14.72 7.81
C TYR A 41 13.47 -15.49 8.05
N THR A 42 13.45 -16.48 8.95
CA THR A 42 14.62 -17.30 9.31
C THR A 42 14.92 -18.42 8.32
N ASP A 43 13.93 -18.86 7.53
CA ASP A 43 14.06 -19.91 6.52
C ASP A 43 13.39 -19.45 5.22
N VAL A 44 13.87 -18.31 4.70
CA VAL A 44 13.26 -17.71 3.51
C VAL A 44 13.56 -18.56 2.28
N GLN A 45 12.50 -19.02 1.62
CA GLN A 45 12.59 -19.72 0.36
C GLN A 45 11.89 -18.93 -0.74
N LYS A 46 12.29 -19.16 -1.98
CA LYS A 46 11.63 -18.56 -3.13
C LYS A 46 10.13 -18.88 -3.08
N ASP A 47 9.31 -17.86 -3.32
CA ASP A 47 7.85 -17.96 -3.40
C ASP A 47 7.10 -18.29 -2.10
N ILE A 48 7.78 -18.29 -0.94
CA ILE A 48 7.17 -18.65 0.36
C ILE A 48 5.97 -17.77 0.76
N CYS A 49 5.98 -16.50 0.38
CA CYS A 49 4.87 -15.54 0.59
C CYS A 49 4.30 -15.02 -0.73
N LYS A 50 4.37 -15.83 -1.80
CA LYS A 50 3.99 -15.42 -3.17
C LYS A 50 2.53 -15.01 -3.26
N ALA A 51 1.63 -15.74 -2.60
CA ALA A 51 0.20 -15.49 -2.68
C ALA A 51 -0.17 -14.11 -2.11
N GLU A 52 0.39 -13.76 -0.96
CA GLU A 52 0.21 -12.48 -0.28
C GLU A 52 0.87 -11.35 -1.06
N PHE A 53 2.08 -11.60 -1.58
CA PHE A 53 2.81 -10.65 -2.41
C PHE A 53 2.03 -10.31 -3.69
N GLU A 54 1.47 -11.31 -4.37
CA GLU A 54 0.67 -11.10 -5.58
C GLU A 54 -0.63 -10.34 -5.29
N GLN A 55 -1.27 -10.58 -4.15
CA GLN A 55 -2.46 -9.83 -3.73
C GLN A 55 -2.12 -8.38 -3.42
N PHE A 56 -1.06 -8.14 -2.65
CA PHE A 56 -0.58 -6.80 -2.33
C PHE A 56 -0.14 -6.05 -3.59
N GLY A 57 0.65 -6.69 -4.46
CA GLY A 57 1.14 -6.13 -5.71
C GLY A 57 0.04 -5.85 -6.73
N ARG A 58 -1.05 -6.63 -6.75
CA ARG A 58 -2.26 -6.32 -7.53
C ARG A 58 -2.91 -5.03 -7.01
N CYS A 59 -3.20 -4.96 -5.71
CA CYS A 59 -3.79 -3.78 -5.10
C CYS A 59 -2.95 -2.51 -5.34
N MET A 60 -1.63 -2.60 -5.15
CA MET A 60 -0.73 -1.46 -5.37
C MET A 60 -0.71 -0.97 -6.81
N ARG A 61 -0.67 -1.89 -7.79
CA ARG A 61 -0.70 -1.52 -9.21
C ARG A 61 -2.02 -0.84 -9.58
N ASP A 62 -3.15 -1.34 -9.07
CA ASP A 62 -4.44 -0.72 -9.30
C ASP A 62 -4.56 0.65 -8.62
N ALA A 63 -4.10 0.78 -7.37
CA ALA A 63 -4.11 2.05 -6.63
C ALA A 63 -3.19 3.13 -7.25
N MET A 64 -2.16 2.72 -8.01
CA MET A 64 -1.20 3.61 -8.66
C MET A 64 -1.49 3.84 -10.15
N LYS A 65 -2.51 3.20 -10.74
CA LYS A 65 -2.92 3.47 -12.13
C LYS A 65 -3.23 4.96 -12.29
N ARG A 66 -2.59 5.59 -13.27
CA ARG A 66 -2.98 6.95 -13.70
C ARG A 66 -4.18 6.79 -14.64
N ASN A 67 -5.31 7.38 -14.30
CA ASN A 67 -6.29 7.75 -15.32
C ASN A 67 -5.78 9.06 -15.95
N TRP A 68 -5.61 9.04 -17.26
CA TRP A 68 -5.34 10.20 -18.10
C TRP A 68 -6.60 10.42 -18.94
#